data_AF-A0A432RGI1-F1
#
_entry.id   AF-A0A432RGI1-F1
#
_cell.length_a   1.000
_cell.length_b   1.000
_cell.length_c   1.000
_cell.angle_alpha   90.00
_cell.angle_beta   90.00
_cell.angle_gamma   90.00
#
_symmetry.space_group_name_H-M   'P 1'
#
loop_
_entity.id
_entity.type
_entity.pdbx_description
1 polymer ?
#
loop_
_entity_poly.entity_id
_entity_poly.type
_entity_poly.pdbx_seq_one_letter_code
_entity_poly.pdbx_strand_id
1 'polypeptide(L)' 'MVLYKYLFGPVYSRRFGVSLGVDLSPEKKSCNFDCLYCELGKGK' A
#
# COMPACT_ATOMS: atom_id res chain seq x y z
N MET A 1 2.48 17.21 11.75
CA MET A 1 1.46 16.17 11.52
C MET A 1 2.11 15.13 10.61
N VAL A 2 2.27 13.91 11.12
CA VAL A 2 3.11 12.79 10.62
C VAL A 2 3.21 12.76 9.08
N LEU A 3 4.30 13.29 8.54
CA LEU A 3 4.58 13.47 7.11
C LEU A 3 5.40 12.27 6.59
N TYR A 4 4.80 11.08 6.65
CA TYR A 4 5.48 9.85 6.23
C TYR A 4 4.76 9.29 5.02
N LYS A 5 5.40 9.40 3.85
CA LYS A 5 4.83 9.04 2.54
C LYS A 5 4.44 7.56 2.43
N TYR A 6 5.14 6.69 3.15
CA TYR A 6 5.04 5.22 3.02
C TYR A 6 4.46 4.53 4.25
N LEU A 7 4.11 5.27 5.31
CA LEU A 7 3.57 4.68 6.53
C LEU A 7 2.06 4.89 6.59
N PHE A 8 1.33 3.82 6.92
CA PHE A 8 -0.11 3.89 7.14
C PHE A 8 -0.50 3.25 8.48
N GLY A 9 -1.56 3.74 9.10
CA GLY A 9 -2.03 3.28 10.40
C GLY A 9 -2.21 4.41 11.41
N PRO A 10 -2.60 4.10 12.66
CA PRO A 10 -2.51 2.81 13.35
C PRO A 10 -3.51 1.76 12.84
N VAL A 11 -3.05 0.51 12.72
CA VAL A 11 -3.85 -0.66 12.33
C VAL A 11 -3.92 -1.63 13.50
N TYR A 12 -5.13 -2.08 13.86
CA TYR A 12 -5.30 -3.09 14.90
C TYR A 12 -4.78 -4.45 14.41
N SER A 13 -3.71 -4.92 15.03
CA SER A 13 -3.13 -6.23 14.75
C SER A 13 -3.67 -7.25 15.73
N ARG A 14 -4.17 -8.37 15.22
CA ARG A 14 -4.59 -9.50 16.06
C ARG A 14 -3.42 -10.11 16.88
N ARG A 15 -2.17 -9.96 16.41
CA ARG A 15 -0.97 -10.49 17.08
C ARG A 15 -0.31 -9.49 18.03
N PHE A 16 -0.29 -8.21 17.64
CA PHE A 16 0.52 -7.17 18.30
C PHE A 16 -0.32 -6.04 18.92
N GLY A 17 -1.66 -6.12 18.86
CA GLY A 17 -2.57 -5.07 19.34
C GLY A 17 -2.66 -3.92 18.36
N VAL A 18 -1.60 -3.10 18.25
CA VAL A 18 -1.52 -1.96 17.33
C VAL A 18 -0.21 -2.03 16.54
N SER A 19 -0.31 -1.86 15.23
CA SER A 19 0.83 -1.87 14.31
C SER A 19 0.74 -0.71 13.31
N LEU A 20 1.89 -0.31 12.78
CA LEU A 20 1.98 0.54 11.60
C LEU A 20 2.26 -0.33 10.37
N GLY A 21 1.56 -0.06 9.28
CA GLY A 21 1.83 -0.64 7.98
C GLY A 21 2.84 0.20 7.20
N VAL A 22 3.54 -0.46 6.27
CA VAL A 22 4.44 0.17 5.32
C VAL A 22 3.96 -0.19 3.92
N ASP A 23 3.65 0.81 3.10
CA ASP A 23 3.33 0.61 1.69
C ASP A 23 4.53 1.00 0.83
N LEU A 24 5.03 0.03 0.06
CA LEU A 24 6.15 0.20 -0.87
C LEU A 24 5.69 0.22 -2.32
N SER A 25 4.37 0.24 -2.55
CA SER A 25 3.82 0.24 -3.89
C SER A 25 4.23 1.52 -4.63
N PRO A 26 4.66 1.40 -5.90
CA PRO A 26 4.99 2.57 -6.70
C PRO A 26 3.72 3.36 -7.02
N GLU A 27 3.85 4.67 -7.28
CA GLU A 27 2.72 5.54 -7.63
C GLU A 27 2.04 5.15 -8.96
N LYS A 28 2.73 4.38 -9.80
CA LYS A 28 2.25 3.90 -11.10
C LYS A 28 2.61 2.44 -11.28
N LYS A 29 1.75 1.70 -11.97
CA LYS A 29 1.98 0.30 -12.35
C LYS A 29 3.28 0.14 -13.12
N SER A 30 4.13 -0.80 -12.68
CA SER A 30 5.42 -1.11 -13.30
C SER A 30 5.37 -2.31 -14.26
N CYS A 31 4.26 -3.05 -14.31
CA CYS A 31 4.08 -4.21 -15.15
C CYS A 31 3.01 -3.98 -16.25
N ASN A 32 3.06 -4.78 -17.31
CA ASN A 32 2.14 -4.73 -18.45
C ASN A 32 0.93 -5.68 -18.32
N PHE A 33 0.76 -6.34 -17.16
CA PHE A 33 -0.37 -7.25 -16.93
C PHE A 33 -1.69 -6.48 -16.78
N ASP A 34 -2.79 -7.02 -17.30
CA ASP A 34 -4.14 -6.46 -17.11
C ASP A 34 -4.90 -7.22 -15.99
N CYS A 35 -4.48 -7.01 -14.74
CA CYS A 35 -5.09 -7.67 -13.58
C CYS A 35 -6.34 -6.92 -13.09
N LEU A 36 -7.47 -7.63 -12.97
CA LEU A 36 -8.74 -7.12 -12.44
C LEU A 36 -8.63 -6.52 -11.02
N TYR A 37 -7.71 -7.03 -10.21
CA TYR A 37 -7.51 -6.63 -8.81
C TYR A 37 -6.30 -5.72 -8.61
N CYS A 38 -5.80 -5.06 -9.66
CA CYS A 38 -4.63 -4.20 -9.53
C CYS A 38 -4.98 -2.89 -8.82
N GLU A 39 -4.42 -2.67 -7.64
CA GLU A 39 -4.60 -1.43 -6.86
C GLU A 39 -3.97 -0.20 -7.56
N LEU A 40 -2.99 -0.43 -8.44
CA LEU A 40 -2.28 0.63 -9.19
C LEU A 40 -2.95 1.01 -10.53
N GLY A 41 -4.10 0.41 -10.84
CA GLY A 41 -4.88 0.68 -12.06
C GLY A 41 -4.42 -0.06 -13.32
N LYS A 42 -4.91 0.40 -14.48
CA LYS A 42 -4.55 -0.18 -15.79
C LYS A 42 -3.10 0.16 -16.15
N GLY A 43 -2.41 -0.81 -16.77
CA GLY A 43 -1.11 -0.55 -17.39
C GLY A 43 -1.25 0.41 -18.57
N LYS A 44 -0.12 0.98 -19.01
CA LYS A 44 -0.07 1.63 -20.33
C LYS A 44 -0.31 0.62 -21.43
#